data_AF-A0A1H8UNB2-F1
#
_entry.id   AF-A0A1H8UNB2-F1
#
_cell.length_a   1.000
_cell.length_b   1.000
_cell.length_c   1.000
_cell.angle_alpha   90.00
_cell.angle_beta   90.00
_cell.angle_gamma   90.00
#
_symmetry.space_group_name_H-M   'P 1'
#
loop_
_entity.id
_entity.type
_entity.pdbx_description
1 polymer ?
#
loop_
_entity_poly.entity_id
_entity_poly.type
_entity_poly.pdbx_seq_one_letter_code
_entity_poly.pdbx_strand_id
1 'polypeptide(L)'
;MSKMQSEGGVREMIVNIGEVATFPNPRADYDQAVKILEEAAEAFAAWQQFDAKGRAMYRQPFLHKLFNELADLIMASSNMLRGLDRDPATTCECEPMVLEKGGLLLLLVDSARVYGAFEELESAHILEYGEKASETRLVQGLRELQEDVCMVIASLGVDDFTTYMQACERRNRWRGRYERA
;
A
#
# COMPACT_ATOMS: atom_id res chain seq x y z
N MET A 1 46.83 -14.70 -4.43
CA MET A 1 45.52 -15.08 -3.84
C MET A 1 44.76 -13.79 -3.55
N SER A 2 43.92 -13.37 -4.50
CA SER A 2 43.07 -12.18 -4.34
C SER A 2 41.80 -12.57 -3.59
N LYS A 3 41.45 -11.81 -2.56
CA LYS A 3 40.24 -12.02 -1.75
C LYS A 3 39.00 -11.84 -2.63
N MET A 4 38.16 -12.86 -2.70
CA MET A 4 36.75 -12.70 -3.10
C MET A 4 36.09 -11.76 -2.09
N GLN A 5 35.79 -10.54 -2.53
CA GLN A 5 34.79 -9.72 -1.88
C GLN A 5 33.42 -10.30 -2.27
N SER A 6 32.71 -10.84 -1.29
CA SER A 6 31.30 -11.18 -1.43
C SER A 6 30.52 -9.86 -1.45
N GLU A 7 30.17 -9.38 -2.64
CA GLU A 7 29.18 -8.32 -2.81
C GLU A 7 27.80 -8.89 -2.45
N GLY A 8 27.43 -8.79 -1.17
CA GLY A 8 26.07 -8.99 -0.69
C GLY A 8 25.21 -7.77 -0.99
N GLY A 9 25.18 -7.33 -2.25
CA GLY A 9 24.29 -6.26 -2.70
C GLY A 9 22.84 -6.75 -2.63
N VAL A 10 22.00 -6.05 -1.87
CA VAL A 10 20.55 -6.22 -1.96
C VAL A 10 20.18 -5.97 -3.41
N ARG A 11 19.57 -6.95 -4.07
CA ARG A 11 19.22 -6.85 -5.48
C ARG A 11 17.93 -6.08 -5.60
N GLU A 12 17.99 -4.95 -6.28
CA GLU A 12 16.81 -4.17 -6.69
C GLU A 12 15.81 -5.10 -7.39
N MET A 13 14.55 -4.99 -6.98
CA MET A 13 13.48 -5.89 -7.40
C MET A 13 12.33 -5.06 -7.98
N ILE A 14 11.77 -5.55 -9.09
CA ILE A 14 10.54 -4.98 -9.63
C ILE A 14 9.39 -5.79 -9.05
N VAL A 15 8.49 -5.11 -8.33
CA VAL A 15 7.20 -5.67 -7.92
C VAL A 15 6.16 -5.28 -8.96
N ASN A 16 5.62 -6.27 -9.66
CA ASN A 16 4.46 -6.14 -10.53
C ASN A 16 3.18 -6.19 -9.70
N ILE A 17 2.52 -5.05 -9.54
CA ILE A 17 1.22 -4.95 -8.86
C ILE A 17 0.11 -5.50 -9.78
N GLY A 18 0.28 -5.31 -11.09
CA GLY A 18 -0.74 -5.54 -12.09
C GLY A 18 -1.75 -4.38 -12.18
N GLU A 19 -2.76 -4.54 -13.03
CA GLU A 19 -3.84 -3.56 -13.10
C GLU A 19 -4.69 -3.57 -11.82
N VAL A 20 -4.94 -2.39 -11.25
CA VAL A 20 -5.81 -2.22 -10.09
C VAL A 20 -7.19 -1.79 -10.57
N ALA A 21 -8.14 -2.72 -10.53
CA ALA A 21 -9.55 -2.44 -10.82
C ALA A 21 -10.17 -1.61 -9.69
N THR A 22 -9.97 -0.30 -9.69
CA THR A 22 -10.56 0.62 -8.70
C THR A 22 -12.09 0.64 -8.76
N PHE A 23 -12.73 1.15 -7.70
CA PHE A 23 -14.19 1.24 -7.63
C PHE A 23 -14.76 2.12 -8.74
N PRO A 24 -16.01 1.89 -9.19
CA PRO A 24 -16.68 2.80 -10.10
C PRO A 24 -16.87 4.15 -9.40
N ASN A 25 -16.43 5.24 -10.04
CA ASN A 25 -16.49 6.60 -9.51
C ASN A 25 -15.81 6.74 -8.12
N PRO A 26 -14.52 6.40 -7.99
CA PRO A 26 -13.84 6.53 -6.72
C PRO A 26 -13.74 8.00 -6.34
N ARG A 27 -13.85 8.29 -5.04
CA ARG A 27 -13.83 9.67 -4.51
C ARG A 27 -12.62 9.84 -3.60
N ALA A 28 -11.96 10.99 -3.72
CA ALA A 28 -10.90 11.40 -2.82
C ALA A 28 -11.51 12.18 -1.66
N ASP A 29 -12.23 11.47 -0.79
CA ASP A 29 -12.98 12.05 0.32
C ASP A 29 -12.48 11.52 1.68
N TYR A 30 -13.12 12.01 2.74
CA TYR A 30 -12.80 11.65 4.11
C TYR A 30 -12.87 10.14 4.36
N ASP A 31 -13.92 9.48 3.84
CA ASP A 31 -14.12 8.05 4.02
C ASP A 31 -12.99 7.26 3.35
N GLN A 32 -12.56 7.68 2.16
CA GLN A 32 -11.44 7.05 1.47
C GLN A 32 -10.09 7.32 2.17
N ALA A 33 -9.89 8.50 2.75
CA ALA A 33 -8.70 8.82 3.55
C ALA A 33 -8.63 7.98 4.84
N VAL A 34 -9.74 7.85 5.56
CA VAL A 34 -9.85 6.96 6.74
C VAL A 34 -9.62 5.51 6.33
N LYS A 35 -10.13 5.09 5.17
CA LYS A 35 -9.95 3.72 4.71
C LYS A 35 -8.47 3.35 4.57
N ILE A 36 -7.62 4.26 4.11
CA ILE A 36 -6.17 4.03 4.02
C ILE A 36 -5.56 3.76 5.40
N LEU A 37 -5.97 4.49 6.44
CA LEU A 37 -5.53 4.25 7.82
C LEU A 37 -5.98 2.87 8.33
N GLU A 38 -7.24 2.50 8.06
CA GLU A 38 -7.80 1.21 8.46
C GLU A 38 -7.01 0.05 7.85
N GLU A 39 -6.78 0.07 6.53
CA GLU A 39 -6.08 -1.02 5.84
C GLU A 39 -4.60 -1.09 6.27
N ALA A 40 -3.95 0.05 6.57
CA ALA A 40 -2.60 0.06 7.13
C ALA A 40 -2.56 -0.57 8.54
N ALA A 41 -3.57 -0.30 9.37
CA ALA A 41 -3.69 -0.92 10.68
C ALA A 41 -3.98 -2.43 10.59
N GLU A 42 -4.81 -2.85 9.65
CA GLU A 42 -5.08 -4.27 9.38
C GLU A 42 -3.80 -4.99 8.90
N ALA A 43 -3.03 -4.38 7.98
CA ALA A 43 -1.75 -4.90 7.52
C ALA A 43 -0.73 -5.04 8.65
N PHE A 44 -0.61 -4.02 9.51
CA PHE A 44 0.25 -4.09 10.69
C PHE A 44 -0.17 -5.22 11.64
N ALA A 45 -1.46 -5.35 11.92
CA ALA A 45 -1.99 -6.42 12.79
C ALA A 45 -1.80 -7.82 12.18
N ALA A 46 -1.94 -7.96 10.86
CA ALA A 46 -1.66 -9.21 10.15
C ALA A 46 -0.18 -9.57 10.21
N TRP A 47 0.72 -8.59 10.06
CA TRP A 47 2.15 -8.79 10.23
C TRP A 47 2.50 -9.24 11.64
N GLN A 48 1.92 -8.65 12.69
CA GLN A 48 2.17 -9.09 14.07
C GLN A 48 1.84 -10.58 14.28
N GLN A 49 0.74 -11.04 13.68
CA GLN A 49 0.35 -12.45 13.74
C GLN A 49 1.30 -13.33 12.93
N PHE A 50 1.75 -12.87 11.77
CA PHE A 50 2.74 -13.55 10.93
C PHE A 50 4.11 -13.67 11.61
N ASP A 51 4.59 -12.59 12.24
CA ASP A 51 5.87 -12.51 12.93
C ASP A 51 5.92 -13.41 14.18
N ALA A 52 4.85 -13.38 14.98
CA ALA A 52 4.72 -14.19 16.19
C ALA A 52 4.80 -15.71 15.95
N LYS A 53 4.62 -16.18 14.71
CA LYS A 53 4.70 -17.61 14.35
C LYS A 53 6.10 -18.07 13.94
N GLY A 54 7.10 -17.19 13.86
CA GLY A 54 8.49 -17.57 13.59
C GLY A 54 8.63 -18.43 12.33
N ARG A 55 9.45 -19.49 12.34
CA ARG A 55 9.60 -20.43 11.21
C ARG A 55 8.63 -21.63 11.28
N ALA A 56 7.51 -21.52 11.98
CA ALA A 56 6.60 -22.63 12.15
C ALA A 56 5.88 -23.00 10.84
N MET A 57 5.58 -24.30 10.66
CA MET A 57 4.81 -24.84 9.54
C MET A 57 3.43 -24.17 9.34
N TYR A 58 2.90 -23.55 10.40
CA TYR A 58 1.60 -22.88 10.42
C TYR A 58 1.64 -21.40 10.00
N ARG A 59 2.74 -20.92 9.39
CA ARG A 59 2.90 -19.50 9.00
C ARG A 59 2.08 -19.11 7.77
N GLN A 60 1.76 -20.07 6.89
CA GLN A 60 1.14 -19.78 5.60
C GLN A 60 -0.22 -19.04 5.68
N PRO A 61 -1.17 -19.40 6.56
CA PRO A 61 -2.43 -18.67 6.66
C PRO A 61 -2.24 -17.21 7.08
N PHE A 62 -1.28 -16.94 7.97
CA PHE A 62 -0.97 -15.58 8.42
C PHE A 62 -0.25 -14.76 7.34
N LEU A 63 0.62 -15.40 6.56
CA LEU A 63 1.24 -14.78 5.39
C LEU A 63 0.19 -14.42 4.33
N HIS A 64 -0.74 -15.34 4.05
CA HIS A 64 -1.83 -15.08 3.12
C HIS A 64 -2.74 -13.95 3.61
N LYS A 65 -3.01 -13.89 4.92
CA LYS A 65 -3.72 -12.77 5.52
C LYS A 65 -2.97 -11.46 5.31
N LEU A 66 -1.66 -11.42 5.61
CA LEU A 66 -0.84 -10.23 5.39
C LEU A 66 -0.87 -9.77 3.92
N PHE A 67 -0.75 -10.68 2.96
CA PHE A 67 -0.88 -10.31 1.54
C PHE A 67 -2.25 -9.73 1.19
N ASN A 68 -3.32 -10.24 1.81
CA ASN A 68 -4.66 -9.67 1.60
C ASN A 68 -4.75 -8.24 2.12
N GLU A 69 -4.22 -7.95 3.30
CA GLU A 69 -4.30 -6.58 3.85
C GLU A 69 -3.37 -5.60 3.10
N LEU A 70 -2.20 -6.06 2.62
CA LEU A 70 -1.34 -5.25 1.74
C LEU A 70 -2.04 -4.94 0.41
N ALA A 71 -2.79 -5.89 -0.16
CA ALA A 71 -3.59 -5.66 -1.36
C ALA A 71 -4.76 -4.70 -1.11
N ASP A 72 -5.44 -4.81 0.04
CA ASP A 72 -6.53 -3.91 0.42
C ASP A 72 -5.98 -2.47 0.64
N LEU A 73 -4.76 -2.31 1.18
CA LEU A 73 -4.07 -1.02 1.29
C LEU A 73 -3.67 -0.41 -0.08
N ILE A 74 -3.17 -1.21 -1.02
CA ILE A 74 -2.93 -0.76 -2.40
C ILE A 74 -4.25 -0.35 -3.06
N MET A 75 -5.33 -1.10 -2.87
CA MET A 75 -6.65 -0.77 -3.40
C MET A 75 -7.17 0.56 -2.84
N ALA A 76 -7.06 0.78 -1.52
CA ALA A 76 -7.50 2.01 -0.87
C ALA A 76 -6.72 3.24 -1.38
N SER A 77 -5.38 3.15 -1.43
CA SER A 77 -4.56 4.24 -1.99
C SER A 77 -4.83 4.47 -3.49
N SER A 78 -5.07 3.41 -4.26
CA SER A 78 -5.41 3.51 -5.69
C SER A 78 -6.76 4.18 -5.94
N ASN A 79 -7.77 3.87 -5.12
CA ASN A 79 -9.07 4.56 -5.17
C ASN A 79 -8.91 6.06 -4.88
N MET A 80 -8.11 6.42 -3.87
CA MET A 80 -7.81 7.83 -3.56
C MET A 80 -7.13 8.53 -4.75
N LEU A 81 -6.10 7.93 -5.35
CA LEU A 81 -5.43 8.47 -6.54
C LEU A 81 -6.40 8.66 -7.71
N ARG A 82 -7.25 7.68 -7.99
CA ARG A 82 -8.25 7.79 -9.06
C ARG A 82 -9.30 8.87 -8.78
N GLY A 83 -9.69 9.05 -7.51
CA GLY A 83 -10.56 10.14 -7.10
C GLY A 83 -9.95 11.53 -7.29
N LEU A 84 -8.61 11.62 -7.34
CA LEU A 84 -7.84 12.83 -7.68
C LEU A 84 -7.47 12.90 -9.18
N ASP A 85 -8.07 12.05 -10.02
CA ASP A 85 -7.73 11.93 -11.45
C ASP A 85 -6.24 11.64 -11.68
N ARG A 86 -5.69 10.68 -10.93
CA ARG A 86 -4.31 10.17 -11.07
C ARG A 86 -4.31 8.66 -11.26
N ASP A 87 -3.36 8.19 -12.08
CA ASP A 87 -3.12 6.77 -12.26
C ASP A 87 -2.34 6.19 -11.06
N PRO A 88 -2.79 5.04 -10.49
CA PRO A 88 -2.03 4.27 -9.52
C PRO A 88 -0.83 3.57 -10.16
N ALA A 89 0.15 3.18 -9.34
CA ALA A 89 1.27 2.37 -9.81
C ALA A 89 0.78 0.97 -10.26
N THR A 90 1.33 0.48 -11.36
CA THR A 90 1.15 -0.91 -11.82
C THR A 90 2.41 -1.75 -11.57
N THR A 91 3.55 -1.09 -11.36
CA THR A 91 4.84 -1.66 -11.03
C THR A 91 5.59 -0.71 -10.09
N CYS A 92 6.40 -1.25 -9.18
CA CYS A 92 7.35 -0.48 -8.35
C CYS A 92 8.75 -1.10 -8.49
N GLU A 93 9.75 -0.26 -8.67
CA GLU A 93 11.16 -0.61 -8.41
C GLU A 93 11.42 -0.36 -6.94
N CYS A 94 11.78 -1.41 -6.20
CA CYS A 94 11.92 -1.29 -4.77
C CYS A 94 13.07 -2.18 -4.25
N GLU A 95 13.74 -1.70 -3.21
CA GLU A 95 14.76 -2.46 -2.49
C GLU A 95 14.11 -3.21 -1.31
N PRO A 96 14.26 -4.54 -1.22
CA PRO A 96 13.78 -5.28 -0.06
C PRO A 96 14.31 -4.72 1.26
N MET A 97 13.41 -4.41 2.18
CA MET A 97 13.72 -3.97 3.54
C MET A 97 13.75 -5.13 4.55
N VAL A 98 14.31 -4.86 5.73
CA VAL A 98 14.19 -5.78 6.87
C VAL A 98 12.76 -5.75 7.42
N LEU A 99 12.08 -6.90 7.43
CA LEU A 99 10.71 -7.05 7.94
C LEU A 99 10.65 -7.13 9.46
N GLU A 100 11.13 -6.08 10.13
CA GLU A 100 10.97 -5.89 11.56
C GLU A 100 9.86 -4.89 11.87
N LYS A 101 9.54 -4.74 13.16
CA LYS A 101 8.48 -3.83 13.62
C LYS A 101 8.61 -2.42 13.05
N GLY A 102 9.84 -1.92 12.94
CA GLY A 102 10.12 -0.59 12.39
C GLY A 102 9.66 -0.45 10.93
N GLY A 103 9.95 -1.45 10.09
CA GLY A 103 9.56 -1.45 8.68
C GLY A 103 8.04 -1.45 8.49
N LEU A 104 7.30 -2.22 9.28
CA LEU A 104 5.84 -2.23 9.18
C LEU A 104 5.15 -1.05 9.86
N LEU A 105 5.78 -0.46 10.89
CA LEU A 105 5.31 0.81 11.47
C LEU A 105 5.39 1.96 10.45
N LEU A 106 6.31 1.88 9.48
CA LEU A 106 6.44 2.89 8.43
C LEU A 106 5.13 3.01 7.64
N LEU A 107 4.50 1.91 7.23
CA LEU A 107 3.19 1.92 6.57
C LEU A 107 2.12 2.67 7.36
N LEU A 108 2.10 2.53 8.68
CA LEU A 108 1.19 3.29 9.55
C LEU A 108 1.53 4.78 9.57
N VAL A 109 2.81 5.13 9.68
CA VAL A 109 3.27 6.53 9.66
C VAL A 109 2.93 7.18 8.33
N ASP A 110 3.18 6.53 7.20
CA ASP A 110 2.92 7.10 5.88
C ASP A 110 1.43 7.16 5.56
N SER A 111 0.63 6.19 6.01
CA SER A 111 -0.84 6.32 5.97
C SER A 111 -1.35 7.53 6.77
N ALA A 112 -0.74 7.82 7.94
CA ALA A 112 -1.08 9.00 8.74
C ALA A 112 -0.63 10.31 8.08
N ARG A 113 0.51 10.32 7.38
CA ARG A 113 0.97 11.46 6.58
C ARG A 113 0.03 11.73 5.41
N VAL A 114 -0.42 10.68 4.71
CA VAL A 114 -1.43 10.78 3.65
C VAL A 114 -2.73 11.38 4.19
N TYR A 115 -3.20 10.91 5.34
CA TYR A 115 -4.39 11.47 5.98
C TYR A 115 -4.21 12.96 6.35
N GLY A 116 -3.08 13.33 6.95
CA GLY A 116 -2.77 14.73 7.25
C GLY A 116 -2.69 15.62 6.00
N ALA A 117 -2.10 15.11 4.91
CA ALA A 117 -2.06 15.82 3.63
C ALA A 117 -3.47 15.99 3.01
N PHE A 118 -4.38 15.03 3.23
CA PHE A 118 -5.77 15.17 2.86
C PHE A 118 -6.46 16.27 3.69
N GLU A 119 -6.26 16.33 5.01
CA GLU A 119 -6.83 17.41 5.84
C GLU A 119 -6.31 18.79 5.44
N GLU A 120 -5.03 18.89 5.05
CA GLU A 120 -4.46 20.11 4.47
C GLU A 120 -5.13 20.50 3.15
N LEU A 121 -5.45 19.52 2.30
CA LEU A 121 -6.14 19.75 1.04
C LEU A 121 -7.59 20.22 1.26
N GLU A 122 -8.34 19.57 2.15
CA GLU A 122 -9.69 19.98 2.51
C GLU A 122 -9.71 21.41 3.06
N SER A 123 -8.76 21.72 3.94
CA SER A 123 -8.60 23.07 4.49
C SER A 123 -8.28 24.10 3.41
N ALA A 124 -7.43 23.74 2.44
CA ALA A 124 -7.07 24.60 1.30
C ALA A 124 -8.28 24.91 0.41
N HIS A 125 -9.16 23.93 0.18
CA HIS A 125 -10.41 24.14 -0.57
C HIS A 125 -11.36 25.10 0.16
N ILE A 126 -11.51 24.93 1.47
CA ILE A 126 -12.37 25.81 2.28
C ILE A 126 -11.86 27.25 2.27
N LEU A 127 -10.54 27.43 2.27
CA LEU A 127 -9.90 28.74 2.32
C LEU A 127 -9.57 29.32 0.93
N GLU A 128 -9.89 28.59 -0.15
CA GLU A 128 -9.58 28.93 -1.55
C GLU A 128 -8.08 29.30 -1.75
N TYR A 129 -7.17 28.62 -1.05
CA TYR A 129 -5.76 28.95 -1.03
C TYR A 129 -4.85 27.72 -0.96
N GLY A 130 -3.87 27.65 -1.86
CA GLY A 130 -2.80 26.65 -1.80
C GLY A 130 -3.19 25.23 -2.23
N GLU A 131 -4.39 25.04 -2.78
CA GLU A 131 -4.96 23.74 -3.19
C GLU A 131 -3.98 22.88 -3.99
N LYS A 132 -3.38 23.44 -5.05
CA LYS A 132 -2.44 22.72 -5.92
C LYS A 132 -1.23 22.16 -5.15
N ALA A 133 -0.71 22.91 -4.20
CA ALA A 133 0.44 22.49 -3.41
C ALA A 133 0.05 21.37 -2.43
N SER A 134 -1.12 21.49 -1.78
CA SER A 134 -1.66 20.45 -0.89
C SER A 134 -2.02 19.17 -1.66
N GLU A 135 -2.63 19.28 -2.84
CA GLU A 135 -2.95 18.13 -3.69
C GLU A 135 -1.66 17.43 -4.14
N THR A 136 -0.63 18.19 -4.52
CA THR A 136 0.67 17.62 -4.89
C THR A 136 1.27 16.82 -3.73
N ARG A 137 1.19 17.33 -2.49
CA ARG A 137 1.67 16.62 -1.29
C ARG A 137 0.89 15.33 -1.04
N LEU A 138 -0.44 15.37 -1.17
CA LEU A 138 -1.29 14.20 -1.03
C LEU A 138 -0.96 13.13 -2.08
N VAL A 139 -0.85 13.52 -3.36
CA VAL A 139 -0.51 12.61 -4.46
C VAL A 139 0.87 12.00 -4.25
N GLN A 140 1.85 12.79 -3.80
CA GLN A 140 3.19 12.30 -3.50
C GLN A 140 3.17 11.28 -2.36
N GLY A 141 2.52 11.59 -1.24
CA GLY A 141 2.41 10.66 -0.11
C GLY A 141 1.68 9.36 -0.46
N LEU A 142 0.68 9.42 -1.34
CA LEU A 142 -0.01 8.20 -1.84
C LEU A 142 0.93 7.30 -2.66
N ARG A 143 1.84 7.88 -3.45
CA ARG A 143 2.82 7.12 -4.24
C ARG A 143 3.90 6.52 -3.36
N GLU A 144 4.44 7.30 -2.43
CA GLU A 144 5.40 6.84 -1.43
C GLU A 144 4.82 5.67 -0.62
N LEU A 145 3.56 5.79 -0.17
CA LEU A 145 2.88 4.70 0.52
C LEU A 145 2.77 3.43 -0.35
N GLN A 146 2.46 3.55 -1.66
CA GLN A 146 2.43 2.40 -2.56
C GLN A 146 3.81 1.76 -2.75
N GLU A 147 4.87 2.57 -2.80
CA GLU A 147 6.26 2.12 -2.86
C GLU A 147 6.65 1.37 -1.58
N ASP A 148 6.32 1.90 -0.41
CA ASP A 148 6.59 1.25 0.89
C ASP A 148 5.87 -0.09 1.03
N VAL A 149 4.61 -0.17 0.55
CA VAL A 149 3.89 -1.46 0.50
C VAL A 149 4.63 -2.44 -0.42
N CYS A 150 5.11 -1.98 -1.58
CA CYS A 150 5.86 -2.84 -2.50
C CYS A 150 7.22 -3.28 -1.93
N MET A 151 7.90 -2.45 -1.15
CA MET A 151 9.10 -2.86 -0.42
C MET A 151 8.80 -4.01 0.54
N VAL A 152 7.67 -3.95 1.27
CA VAL A 152 7.23 -5.06 2.15
C VAL A 152 6.93 -6.32 1.34
N ILE A 153 6.26 -6.20 0.20
CA ILE A 153 5.95 -7.32 -0.71
C ILE A 153 7.24 -7.97 -1.22
N ALA A 154 8.21 -7.17 -1.68
CA ALA A 154 9.51 -7.62 -2.14
C ALA A 154 10.27 -8.36 -1.04
N SER A 155 10.25 -7.84 0.19
CA SER A 155 10.87 -8.50 1.35
C SER A 155 10.21 -9.81 1.75
N LEU A 156 8.93 -10.00 1.41
CA LEU A 156 8.22 -11.28 1.55
C LEU A 156 8.55 -12.25 0.42
N GLY A 157 9.39 -11.84 -0.54
CA GLY A 157 9.90 -12.65 -1.64
C GLY A 157 8.93 -12.75 -2.83
N VAL A 158 8.07 -11.74 -3.02
CA VAL A 158 7.08 -11.71 -4.10
C VAL A 158 7.45 -10.61 -5.11
N ASP A 159 7.61 -10.98 -6.37
CA ASP A 159 7.79 -10.06 -7.52
C ASP A 159 6.49 -9.85 -8.29
N ASP A 160 5.58 -10.83 -8.32
CA ASP A 160 4.28 -10.70 -8.98
C ASP A 160 3.12 -10.74 -7.97
N PHE A 161 2.52 -9.58 -7.73
CA PHE A 161 1.42 -9.37 -6.80
C PHE A 161 0.03 -9.43 -7.47
N THR A 162 -0.02 -9.61 -8.80
CA THR A 162 -1.24 -9.56 -9.61
C THR A 162 -2.35 -10.47 -9.06
N THR A 163 -2.01 -11.70 -8.64
CA THR A 163 -3.00 -12.66 -8.15
C THR A 163 -3.67 -12.21 -6.85
N TYR A 164 -2.93 -11.49 -5.98
CA TYR A 164 -3.47 -10.95 -4.73
C TYR A 164 -4.38 -9.75 -5.00
N MET A 165 -4.02 -8.88 -5.96
CA MET A 165 -4.88 -7.79 -6.39
C MET A 165 -6.18 -8.29 -7.03
N GLN A 166 -6.12 -9.32 -7.88
CA GLN A 166 -7.32 -9.96 -8.43
C GLN A 166 -8.18 -10.61 -7.33
N ALA A 167 -7.57 -11.16 -6.27
CA ALA A 167 -8.31 -11.68 -5.13
C ALA A 167 -8.99 -10.56 -4.34
N CYS A 168 -8.31 -9.43 -4.12
CA CYS A 168 -8.87 -8.22 -3.53
C CYS A 168 -10.08 -7.73 -4.33
N GLU A 169 -9.95 -7.61 -5.65
CA GLU A 169 -11.05 -7.23 -6.54
C GLU A 169 -12.25 -8.18 -6.38
N ARG A 170 -12.04 -9.50 -6.44
CA ARG A 170 -13.11 -10.49 -6.25
C ARG A 170 -13.81 -10.34 -4.90
N ARG A 171 -13.05 -10.11 -3.82
CA ARG A 171 -13.63 -9.84 -2.49
C ARG A 171 -14.48 -8.57 -2.49
N ASN A 172 -14.00 -7.50 -3.12
CA ASN A 172 -14.72 -6.23 -3.20
C ASN A 172 -15.98 -6.32 -4.06
N ARG A 173 -15.96 -7.10 -5.16
CA ARG A 173 -17.16 -7.44 -5.94
C ARG A 173 -18.17 -8.21 -5.11
N TRP A 174 -17.73 -9.24 -4.38
CA TRP A 174 -18.60 -10.00 -3.49
C TRP A 174 -19.20 -9.13 -2.37
N ARG A 175 -18.46 -8.13 -1.88
CA ARG A 175 -18.95 -7.12 -0.93
C ARG A 175 -19.87 -6.06 -1.56
N GLY A 176 -20.15 -6.13 -2.87
CA GLY A 176 -21.01 -5.20 -3.60
C GLY A 176 -20.41 -3.81 -3.84
N ARG A 177 -19.08 -3.64 -3.69
CA ARG A 177 -18.42 -2.32 -3.81
C ARG A 177 -18.36 -1.77 -5.25
N TYR A 178 -18.60 -2.61 -6.26
CA TYR A 178 -18.65 -2.21 -7.68
C TYR A 178 -20.06 -1.96 -8.22
N GLU A 179 -21.08 -2.15 -7.38
CA GLU A 179 -22.49 -1.98 -7.78
C GLU A 179 -23.09 -0.70 -7.18
N ARG A 180 -22.38 -0.04 -6.26
CA ARG A 180 -22.77 1.23 -5.66
C ARG A 180 -22.15 2.35 -6.50
N ALA A 181 -22.95 2.99 -7.34
CA ALA A 181 -22.59 4.18 -8.11
C ALA A 181 -23.17 5.45 -7.48
#